data_AF-A0A5C2RUR8-F1
#
_entry.id   AF-A0A5C2RUR8-F1
#
_cell.length_a   1.000
_cell.length_b   1.000
_cell.length_c   1.000
_cell.angle_alpha   90.00
_cell.angle_beta   90.00
_cell.angle_gamma   90.00
#
_symmetry.space_group_name_H-M   'P 1'
#
loop_
_entity.id
_entity.type
_entity.pdbx_description
1 polymer ?
#
loop_
_entity_poly.entity_id
_entity_poly.type
_entity_poly.pdbx_seq_one_letter_code
_entity_poly.pdbx_strand_id
1 'polypeptide(L)'
;MWKGDLPKPPVGSFEDCARCQKQFTVTKYTMAANPPPGWLCHTCAKSSGADPFKKSAAPRKRKQVADKRNVVSYEERRFPSLASLCIQVISKHIDDVEALGDIGTMNMDQIAKALSNNRSLNADNATLFYDVENEHLTLYDVTNLTPSAFCTMAMLNPNLTNLRLDFCGRMDDTVAGVWAERLPNLKRIELLGPFLVRTAAWQTFFRAHPNLEGFLITQSPRFDVDCMRVLVESCPNLKELRLKEVGKMSDEFLECIKPLGGQLTYLDFSCPGTADALTERAIIDLLEAVGGSLEHLDLSGNADVTDAVLFQGIKPHALNLSSLVLANTPELTDAGVAEFLGNWKAPALSSLDMSRNHELADAALKALLKHSGADLVNLNINGWKAVSEDALKLIPKKASGLKKLDVGWCRCVDDWFVKSVLEQCGEIEELKVWGCGRLTENCARKRGVNIYGIEMGSM
;
A
#
# COMPACT_ATOMS: atom_id res chain seq x y z
N MET A 1 30.76 -19.79 -71.29
CA MET A 1 29.65 -20.76 -71.37
C MET A 1 29.33 -21.28 -69.97
N TRP A 2 28.33 -20.69 -69.33
CA TRP A 2 27.77 -21.17 -68.07
C TRP A 2 26.85 -22.36 -68.35
N LYS A 3 27.20 -23.57 -67.89
CA LYS A 3 26.38 -24.79 -68.05
C LYS A 3 25.41 -24.93 -66.85
N GLY A 4 24.52 -23.96 -66.70
CA GLY A 4 23.42 -24.01 -65.73
C GLY A 4 22.20 -24.83 -66.19
N ASP A 5 22.13 -25.17 -67.48
CA ASP A 5 20.95 -25.78 -68.12
C ASP A 5 21.23 -27.17 -68.73
N LEU A 6 22.07 -28.01 -68.10
CA LEU A 6 22.16 -29.41 -68.52
C LEU A 6 20.98 -30.19 -67.93
N PRO A 7 20.14 -30.85 -68.76
CA PRO A 7 19.04 -31.66 -68.27
C PRO A 7 19.57 -32.78 -67.39
N LYS A 8 18.89 -33.02 -66.27
CA LYS A 8 19.25 -34.08 -65.35
C LYS A 8 19.30 -35.43 -66.09
N PRO A 9 20.38 -36.22 -65.96
CA PRO A 9 20.46 -37.52 -66.61
C PRO A 9 19.30 -38.43 -66.19
N PRO A 10 18.84 -39.32 -67.08
CA PRO A 10 17.68 -40.17 -66.81
C PRO A 10 17.91 -41.06 -65.58
N VAL A 11 16.85 -41.21 -64.77
CA VAL A 11 16.90 -42.03 -63.56
C VAL A 11 17.22 -43.48 -63.94
N GLY A 12 18.28 -44.03 -63.35
CA GLY A 12 18.81 -45.36 -63.67
C GLY A 12 20.09 -45.34 -64.53
N SER A 13 20.50 -44.20 -65.10
CA SER A 13 21.79 -44.09 -65.78
C SER A 13 22.96 -44.04 -64.79
N PHE A 14 24.18 -44.29 -65.27
CA PHE A 14 25.40 -44.15 -64.47
C PHE A 14 26.10 -42.82 -64.79
N GLU A 15 26.57 -42.13 -63.75
CA GLU A 15 27.32 -40.88 -63.85
C GLU A 15 28.48 -40.87 -62.85
N ASP A 16 29.51 -40.09 -63.14
CA ASP A 16 30.66 -39.94 -62.24
C ASP A 16 30.48 -38.76 -61.29
N CYS A 17 30.73 -39.00 -60.01
CA CYS A 17 30.57 -37.97 -58.98
C CYS A 17 31.61 -36.86 -59.16
N ALA A 18 31.15 -35.61 -59.30
CA ALA A 18 32.02 -34.44 -59.47
C ALA A 18 33.02 -34.23 -58.31
N ARG A 19 32.75 -34.80 -57.13
CA ARG A 19 33.59 -34.64 -55.92
C ARG A 19 34.53 -35.82 -55.65
N CYS A 20 34.08 -37.06 -55.84
CA CYS A 20 34.87 -38.24 -55.53
C CYS A 20 35.23 -39.10 -56.74
N GLN A 21 34.78 -38.72 -57.94
CA GLN A 21 35.02 -39.38 -59.22
C GLN A 21 34.62 -40.85 -59.27
N LYS A 22 33.78 -41.31 -58.32
CA LYS A 22 33.20 -42.65 -58.34
C LYS A 22 31.91 -42.65 -59.15
N GLN A 23 31.75 -43.68 -59.97
CA GLN A 23 30.52 -43.93 -60.71
C GLN A 23 29.37 -44.24 -59.75
N PHE A 24 28.22 -43.63 -59.97
CA PHE A 24 27.01 -43.85 -59.19
C PHE A 24 25.77 -43.83 -60.09
N THR A 25 24.73 -44.53 -59.65
CA THR A 25 23.45 -44.56 -60.36
C THR A 25 22.67 -43.28 -60.08
N VAL A 26 22.22 -42.62 -61.15
CA VAL A 26 21.41 -41.41 -61.08
C VAL A 26 20.02 -41.78 -60.57
N THR A 27 19.62 -41.16 -59.48
CA THR A 27 18.29 -41.32 -58.89
C THR A 27 17.51 -40.02 -59.04
N LYS A 28 16.19 -40.09 -58.79
CA LYS A 28 15.36 -38.88 -58.71
C LYS A 28 15.86 -37.85 -57.68
N TYR A 29 16.70 -38.27 -56.73
CA TYR A 29 17.28 -37.42 -55.68
C TYR A 29 18.73 -36.99 -55.94
N THR A 30 19.34 -37.39 -57.06
CA THR A 30 20.68 -36.91 -57.45
C THR A 30 20.68 -35.39 -57.62
N MET A 31 21.67 -34.73 -57.03
CA MET A 31 21.80 -33.27 -57.02
C MET A 31 23.02 -32.80 -57.81
N ALA A 32 22.91 -31.61 -58.40
CA ALA A 32 24.01 -30.96 -59.10
C ALA A 32 25.10 -30.54 -58.09
N ALA A 33 26.36 -30.58 -58.54
CA ALA A 33 27.48 -30.06 -57.77
C ALA A 33 27.42 -28.53 -57.70
N ASN A 34 27.73 -27.97 -56.53
CA ASN A 34 27.92 -26.54 -56.32
C ASN A 34 29.32 -26.30 -55.73
N PRO A 35 30.23 -25.62 -56.44
CA PRO A 35 30.04 -24.97 -57.75
C PRO A 35 29.92 -25.95 -58.92
N PRO A 36 29.19 -25.61 -60.00
CA PRO A 36 29.07 -26.41 -61.22
C PRO A 36 30.41 -26.49 -61.99
N PRO A 37 30.64 -27.51 -62.86
CA PRO A 37 29.70 -28.49 -63.43
C PRO A 37 29.75 -29.90 -62.79
N GLY A 38 28.65 -30.65 -62.90
CA GLY A 38 28.58 -32.10 -62.60
C GLY A 38 27.52 -32.49 -61.57
N TRP A 39 27.47 -33.78 -61.20
CA TRP A 39 26.48 -34.34 -60.27
C TRP A 39 27.18 -35.01 -59.06
N LEU A 40 26.52 -35.02 -57.90
CA LEU A 40 27.06 -35.61 -56.67
C LEU A 40 26.39 -36.95 -56.36
N CYS A 41 27.20 -37.94 -55.98
CA CYS A 41 26.69 -39.17 -55.37
C CYS A 41 26.07 -38.90 -54.00
N HIS A 42 25.21 -39.80 -53.53
CA HIS A 42 24.46 -39.63 -52.26
C HIS A 42 25.37 -39.32 -51.06
N THR A 43 26.52 -39.98 -50.96
CA THR A 43 27.47 -39.79 -49.86
C THR A 43 28.12 -38.39 -49.91
N CYS A 44 28.49 -37.92 -51.09
CA CYS A 44 29.06 -36.59 -51.29
C CYS A 44 28.01 -35.48 -51.16
N ALA A 45 26.76 -35.72 -51.54
CA ALA A 45 25.66 -34.78 -51.32
C ALA A 45 25.45 -34.55 -49.81
N LYS A 46 25.33 -35.64 -49.04
CA LYS A 46 25.11 -35.59 -47.59
C LYS A 46 26.26 -34.90 -46.84
N SER A 47 27.51 -35.14 -47.23
CA SER A 47 28.68 -34.48 -46.63
C SER A 47 28.81 -33.00 -47.01
N SER A 48 28.11 -32.55 -48.05
CA SER A 48 28.04 -31.14 -48.46
C SER A 48 26.91 -30.37 -47.77
N GLY A 49 26.19 -30.99 -46.82
CA GLY A 49 25.06 -30.38 -46.13
C GLY A 49 23.75 -30.37 -46.93
N ALA A 50 23.77 -30.84 -48.17
CA ALA A 50 22.61 -31.02 -49.02
C ALA A 50 22.14 -32.48 -48.90
N ASP A 51 21.17 -32.75 -48.02
CA ASP A 51 20.56 -34.07 -47.87
C ASP A 51 19.15 -34.05 -48.51
N PRO A 52 18.88 -34.83 -49.56
CA PRO A 52 17.58 -34.88 -50.23
C PRO A 52 16.42 -35.37 -49.35
N PHE A 53 16.73 -36.00 -48.20
CA PHE A 53 15.75 -36.52 -47.24
C PHE A 53 15.62 -35.68 -45.97
N LYS A 54 16.42 -34.62 -45.84
CA LYS A 54 16.26 -33.66 -44.74
C LYS A 54 15.01 -32.84 -45.01
N LYS A 55 13.88 -33.30 -44.44
CA LYS A 55 12.65 -32.50 -44.34
C LYS A 55 13.06 -31.10 -43.90
N SER A 56 12.71 -30.10 -44.70
CA SER A 56 12.79 -28.69 -44.29
C SER A 56 12.24 -28.62 -42.88
N ALA A 57 13.05 -28.18 -41.92
CA ALA A 57 12.53 -27.80 -40.62
C ALA A 57 11.47 -26.74 -40.94
N ALA A 58 10.20 -27.12 -40.83
CA ALA A 58 9.12 -26.16 -40.95
C ALA A 58 9.50 -25.02 -40.02
N PRO A 59 9.37 -23.74 -40.43
CA PRO A 59 9.59 -22.64 -39.51
C PRO A 59 8.78 -23.01 -38.27
N ARG A 60 9.41 -22.98 -37.09
CA ARG A 60 8.69 -23.21 -35.84
C ARG A 60 7.48 -22.29 -35.92
N LYS A 61 6.30 -22.84 -36.26
CA LYS A 61 5.04 -22.14 -36.06
C LYS A 61 5.16 -21.82 -34.58
N ARG A 62 5.25 -20.53 -34.24
CA ARG A 62 4.96 -20.07 -32.88
C ARG A 62 3.81 -20.93 -32.44
N LYS A 63 4.01 -21.76 -31.41
CA LYS A 63 2.93 -22.49 -30.77
C LYS A 63 1.84 -21.43 -30.66
N GLN A 64 0.71 -21.59 -31.36
CA GLN A 64 -0.43 -20.75 -31.05
C GLN A 64 -0.57 -20.88 -29.55
N VAL A 65 -0.53 -19.74 -28.87
CA VAL A 65 -0.57 -19.66 -27.41
C VAL A 65 -1.65 -20.64 -26.99
N ALA A 66 -1.22 -21.76 -26.41
CA ALA A 66 -2.11 -22.83 -25.98
C ALA A 66 -3.16 -22.14 -25.14
N ASP A 67 -4.41 -22.16 -25.62
CA ASP A 67 -5.52 -21.30 -25.18
C ASP A 67 -5.02 -20.15 -24.31
N LYS A 68 -4.82 -18.97 -24.92
CA LYS A 68 -5.10 -17.76 -24.15
C LYS A 68 -6.48 -18.03 -23.56
N ARG A 69 -6.52 -18.48 -22.30
CA ARG A 69 -7.73 -18.49 -21.51
C ARG A 69 -8.15 -17.06 -21.66
N ASN A 70 -9.16 -16.83 -22.49
CA ASN A 70 -9.84 -15.56 -22.52
C ASN A 70 -10.27 -15.43 -21.07
N VAL A 71 -9.51 -14.64 -20.31
CA VAL A 71 -9.97 -14.14 -19.03
C VAL A 71 -11.17 -13.34 -19.49
N VAL A 72 -12.34 -13.95 -19.36
CA VAL A 72 -13.59 -13.28 -19.67
C VAL A 72 -13.60 -12.12 -18.70
N SER A 73 -13.30 -10.94 -19.21
CA SER A 73 -13.40 -9.70 -18.47
C SER A 73 -14.88 -9.51 -18.19
N TYR A 74 -15.34 -10.07 -17.08
CA TYR A 74 -16.60 -9.65 -16.48
C TYR A 74 -16.34 -8.31 -15.80
N GLU A 75 -16.26 -7.24 -16.59
CA GLU A 75 -16.67 -5.93 -16.09
C GLU A 75 -18.19 -5.96 -15.95
N GLU A 76 -18.68 -6.59 -14.88
CA GLU A 76 -20.03 -6.31 -14.42
C GLU A 76 -20.06 -4.84 -14.02
N ARG A 77 -20.70 -4.00 -14.85
CA ARG A 77 -21.16 -2.68 -14.43
C ARG A 77 -22.03 -2.88 -13.21
N ARG A 78 -21.44 -2.71 -12.02
CA ARG A 78 -22.18 -2.75 -10.76
C ARG A 78 -23.18 -1.63 -10.81
N PHE A 79 -24.45 -1.97 -10.95
CA PHE A 79 -25.49 -1.03 -10.60
C PHE A 79 -25.32 -0.69 -9.12
N PRO A 80 -25.28 0.60 -8.75
CA PRO A 80 -25.23 0.99 -7.36
C PRO A 80 -26.36 0.33 -6.58
N SER A 81 -26.09 -0.08 -5.33
CA SER A 81 -27.13 -0.62 -4.46
C SER A 81 -28.22 0.43 -4.26
N LEU A 82 -29.45 -0.01 -3.97
CA LEU A 82 -30.53 0.93 -3.65
C LEU A 82 -30.13 1.87 -2.51
N ALA A 83 -29.45 1.36 -1.47
CA ALA A 83 -28.91 2.17 -0.39
C ALA A 83 -27.95 3.26 -0.90
N SER A 84 -27.00 2.90 -1.77
CA SER A 84 -26.07 3.89 -2.34
C SER A 84 -26.75 4.92 -3.24
N LEU A 85 -27.79 4.52 -3.99
CA LEU A 85 -28.62 5.45 -4.77
C LEU A 85 -29.40 6.40 -3.85
N CYS A 86 -30.01 5.89 -2.78
CA CYS A 86 -30.69 6.72 -1.78
C CYS A 86 -29.73 7.72 -1.13
N ILE A 87 -28.53 7.27 -0.72
CA ILE A 87 -27.50 8.16 -0.17
C ILE A 87 -27.12 9.24 -1.17
N GLN A 88 -26.94 8.92 -2.45
CA GLN A 88 -26.66 9.91 -3.49
C GLN A 88 -27.78 10.95 -3.63
N VAL A 89 -29.04 10.52 -3.56
CA VAL A 89 -30.20 11.44 -3.60
C VAL A 89 -30.24 12.32 -2.36
N ILE A 90 -30.06 11.75 -1.16
CA ILE A 90 -30.00 12.49 0.11
C ILE A 90 -28.86 13.52 0.05
N SER A 91 -27.66 13.11 -0.32
CA SER A 91 -26.50 14.01 -0.39
C SER A 91 -26.67 15.13 -1.41
N LYS A 92 -27.43 14.90 -2.49
CA LYS A 92 -27.73 15.92 -3.50
C LYS A 92 -28.74 16.96 -3.01
N HIS A 93 -29.68 16.54 -2.16
CA HIS A 93 -30.77 17.36 -1.64
C HIS A 93 -30.64 17.62 -0.14
N ILE A 94 -29.41 17.58 0.39
CA ILE A 94 -29.18 17.58 1.84
C ILE A 94 -29.71 18.83 2.52
N ASP A 95 -29.66 19.97 1.85
CA ASP A 95 -30.12 21.25 2.38
C ASP A 95 -31.66 21.34 2.44
N ASP A 96 -32.37 20.42 1.76
CA ASP A 96 -33.82 20.27 1.83
C ASP A 96 -34.26 19.23 2.90
N VAL A 97 -33.31 18.58 3.58
CA VAL A 97 -33.58 17.53 4.58
C VAL A 97 -33.70 18.16 5.97
N GLU A 98 -34.90 18.07 6.58
CA GLU A 98 -35.13 18.56 7.95
C GLU A 98 -34.66 17.55 9.02
N ALA A 99 -34.85 16.26 8.77
CA ALA A 99 -34.45 15.19 9.66
C ALA A 99 -34.20 13.90 8.86
N LEU A 100 -33.18 13.15 9.25
CA LEU A 100 -32.87 11.85 8.65
C LEU A 100 -33.77 10.74 9.23
N GLY A 101 -34.33 10.92 10.42
CA GLY A 101 -35.13 9.92 11.13
C GLY A 101 -34.28 8.73 11.58
N ASP A 102 -34.89 7.55 11.66
CA ASP A 102 -34.25 6.32 12.14
C ASP A 102 -33.31 5.70 11.09
N ILE A 103 -32.18 6.35 10.82
CA ILE A 103 -31.12 5.82 9.95
C ILE A 103 -30.08 5.11 10.81
N GLY A 104 -29.79 3.84 10.47
CA GLY A 104 -28.73 3.09 11.15
C GLY A 104 -27.36 3.74 11.01
N THR A 105 -26.51 3.59 12.04
CA THR A 105 -25.18 4.20 12.17
C THR A 105 -24.29 4.00 10.94
N MET A 106 -24.32 2.82 10.31
CA MET A 106 -23.57 2.55 9.08
C MET A 106 -23.99 3.46 7.93
N ASN A 107 -25.29 3.70 7.74
CA ASN A 107 -25.77 4.56 6.66
C ASN A 107 -25.51 6.03 6.98
N MET A 108 -25.61 6.44 8.25
CA MET A 108 -25.23 7.79 8.70
C MET A 108 -23.78 8.10 8.35
N ASP A 109 -22.86 7.18 8.65
CA ASP A 109 -21.45 7.31 8.28
C ASP A 109 -21.24 7.42 6.76
N GLN A 110 -22.00 6.66 5.97
CA GLN A 110 -21.91 6.74 4.50
C GLN A 110 -22.47 8.07 3.96
N ILE A 111 -23.52 8.63 4.57
CA ILE A 111 -24.04 9.95 4.23
C ILE A 111 -22.98 11.01 4.56
N ALA A 112 -22.37 10.96 5.75
CA ALA A 112 -21.30 11.87 6.14
C ALA A 112 -20.12 11.80 5.14
N LYS A 113 -19.68 10.59 4.75
CA LYS A 113 -18.67 10.39 3.69
C LYS A 113 -19.08 11.00 2.36
N ALA A 114 -20.32 10.79 1.93
CA ALA A 114 -20.82 11.31 0.67
C ALA A 114 -20.87 12.85 0.66
N LEU A 115 -21.30 13.48 1.77
CA LEU A 115 -21.28 14.93 1.92
C LEU A 115 -19.86 15.49 1.92
N SER A 116 -18.93 14.84 2.62
CA SER A 116 -17.52 15.24 2.64
C SER A 116 -16.86 15.11 1.27
N ASN A 117 -17.12 14.02 0.54
CA ASN A 117 -16.62 13.86 -0.83
C ASN A 117 -17.15 14.94 -1.79
N ASN A 118 -18.37 15.42 -1.56
CA ASN A 118 -18.99 16.50 -2.32
C ASN A 118 -18.65 17.90 -1.77
N ARG A 119 -17.91 17.99 -0.66
CA ARG A 119 -17.62 19.23 0.09
C ARG A 119 -18.87 20.04 0.44
N SER A 120 -19.99 19.37 0.68
CA SER A 120 -21.29 20.00 0.95
C SER A 120 -21.65 20.07 2.44
N LEU A 121 -20.90 19.40 3.31
CA LEU A 121 -21.10 19.50 4.77
C LEU A 121 -20.84 20.94 5.25
N ASN A 122 -21.82 21.54 5.93
CA ASN A 122 -21.78 22.93 6.40
C ASN A 122 -22.49 23.07 7.76
N ALA A 123 -22.55 24.30 8.31
CA ALA A 123 -23.13 24.54 9.63
C ALA A 123 -24.63 24.20 9.75
N ASP A 124 -25.37 24.34 8.65
CA ASP A 124 -26.81 24.13 8.64
C ASP A 124 -27.12 22.62 8.63
N ASN A 125 -26.51 21.88 7.69
CA ASN A 125 -26.76 20.45 7.53
C ASN A 125 -25.97 19.55 8.49
N ALA A 126 -24.92 20.05 9.16
CA ALA A 126 -24.19 19.25 10.14
C ALA A 126 -25.05 18.88 11.36
N THR A 127 -26.08 19.68 11.65
CA THR A 127 -27.04 19.41 12.74
C THR A 127 -27.80 18.10 12.56
N LEU A 128 -27.94 17.61 11.33
CA LEU A 128 -28.55 16.31 11.01
C LEU A 128 -27.78 15.13 11.60
N PHE A 129 -26.51 15.32 11.98
CA PHE A 129 -25.65 14.29 12.57
C PHE A 129 -25.56 14.41 14.08
N TYR A 130 -26.24 15.38 14.69
CA TYR A 130 -26.13 15.63 16.13
C TYR A 130 -27.30 15.01 16.89
N ASP A 131 -26.97 14.15 17.83
CA ASP A 131 -27.90 13.57 18.78
C ASP A 131 -27.29 13.53 20.20
N VAL A 132 -28.15 13.63 21.22
CA VAL A 132 -27.78 13.47 22.63
C VAL A 132 -27.34 12.03 22.91
N GLU A 133 -27.86 11.06 22.17
CA GLU A 133 -27.49 9.64 22.27
C GLU A 133 -26.16 9.31 21.58
N ASN A 134 -25.58 10.25 20.82
CA ASN A 134 -24.31 10.01 20.14
C ASN A 134 -23.16 9.84 21.14
N GLU A 135 -22.60 8.63 21.18
CA GLU A 135 -21.31 8.36 21.83
C GLU A 135 -20.14 8.55 20.86
N HIS A 136 -20.38 8.41 19.56
CA HIS A 136 -19.36 8.46 18.52
C HIS A 136 -19.79 9.38 17.38
N LEU A 137 -18.93 10.35 17.03
CA LEU A 137 -19.14 11.23 15.89
C LEU A 137 -17.88 11.30 15.03
N THR A 138 -18.06 11.06 13.73
CA THR A 138 -16.99 11.19 12.73
C THR A 138 -17.47 12.04 11.55
N LEU A 139 -16.74 13.11 11.24
CA LEU A 139 -16.98 13.95 10.07
C LEU A 139 -15.69 14.09 9.26
N TYR A 140 -15.75 13.80 7.95
CA TYR A 140 -14.57 13.56 7.11
C TYR A 140 -14.06 14.79 6.35
N ASP A 141 -14.84 15.86 6.26
CA ASP A 141 -14.44 17.16 5.73
C ASP A 141 -15.29 18.24 6.38
N VAL A 142 -14.73 18.87 7.41
CA VAL A 142 -15.38 19.95 8.16
C VAL A 142 -14.84 21.34 7.79
N THR A 143 -14.25 21.49 6.60
CA THR A 143 -13.63 22.75 6.14
C THR A 143 -14.61 23.95 6.17
N ASN A 144 -15.89 23.69 5.94
CA ASN A 144 -16.93 24.71 5.87
C ASN A 144 -17.62 24.99 7.23
N LEU A 145 -17.30 24.25 8.29
CA LEU A 145 -17.86 24.48 9.61
C LEU A 145 -17.22 25.71 10.28
N THR A 146 -18.04 26.58 10.85
CA THR A 146 -17.61 27.77 11.57
C THR A 146 -17.28 27.44 13.04
N PRO A 147 -16.53 28.29 13.77
CA PRO A 147 -16.34 28.14 15.21
C PRO A 147 -17.65 27.95 15.98
N SER A 148 -18.68 28.73 15.63
CA SER A 148 -20.01 28.60 16.25
C SER A 148 -20.64 27.23 16.01
N ALA A 149 -20.47 26.65 14.82
CA ALA A 149 -21.00 25.33 14.51
C ALA A 149 -20.28 24.22 15.30
N PHE A 150 -18.96 24.33 15.51
CA PHE A 150 -18.23 23.42 16.40
C PHE A 150 -18.68 23.53 17.85
N CYS A 151 -19.02 24.73 18.32
CA CYS A 151 -19.61 24.91 19.65
C CYS A 151 -20.99 24.27 19.73
N THR A 152 -21.85 24.47 18.72
CA THR A 152 -23.17 23.85 18.63
C THR A 152 -23.09 22.33 18.62
N MET A 153 -22.13 21.74 17.88
CA MET A 153 -21.86 20.30 17.88
C MET A 153 -21.64 19.79 19.31
N ALA A 154 -20.74 20.42 20.08
CA ALA A 154 -20.49 19.99 21.45
C ALA A 154 -21.71 20.17 22.38
N MET A 155 -22.51 21.21 22.16
CA MET A 155 -23.73 21.44 22.94
C MET A 155 -24.84 20.43 22.64
N LEU A 156 -24.94 19.96 21.40
CA LEU A 156 -25.95 18.99 20.95
C LEU A 156 -25.48 17.53 21.05
N ASN A 157 -24.22 17.29 21.41
CA ASN A 157 -23.65 15.96 21.62
C ASN A 157 -22.96 15.81 22.99
N PRO A 158 -23.68 16.01 24.12
CA PRO A 158 -23.07 16.03 25.45
C PRO A 158 -22.48 14.68 25.92
N ASN A 159 -22.87 13.57 25.29
CA ASN A 159 -22.45 12.22 25.68
C ASN A 159 -21.32 11.65 24.81
N LEU A 160 -20.67 12.46 23.97
CA LEU A 160 -19.58 11.97 23.13
C LEU A 160 -18.42 11.41 23.96
N THR A 161 -18.03 10.20 23.60
CA THR A 161 -16.83 9.53 24.10
C THR A 161 -15.74 9.50 23.03
N ASN A 162 -16.11 9.46 21.74
CA ASN A 162 -15.17 9.49 20.62
C ASN A 162 -15.57 10.56 19.60
N LEU A 163 -14.66 11.48 19.32
CA LEU A 163 -14.84 12.52 18.32
C LEU A 163 -13.72 12.45 17.29
N ARG A 164 -14.07 12.36 16.01
CA ARG A 164 -13.13 12.51 14.89
C ARG A 164 -13.61 13.60 13.94
N LEU A 165 -12.74 14.57 13.68
CA LEU A 165 -13.01 15.65 12.73
C LEU A 165 -11.83 15.83 11.78
N ASP A 166 -12.10 15.65 10.50
CA ASP A 166 -11.09 15.80 9.46
C ASP A 166 -11.21 17.18 8.79
N PHE A 167 -10.08 17.86 8.59
CA PHE A 167 -9.98 19.23 8.02
C PHE A 167 -10.64 20.32 8.89
N CYS A 168 -10.47 20.25 10.21
CA CYS A 168 -11.01 21.22 11.19
C CYS A 168 -10.20 22.53 11.28
N GLY A 169 -9.83 23.10 10.14
CA GLY A 169 -8.95 24.27 10.03
C GLY A 169 -9.48 25.57 10.65
N ARG A 170 -10.77 25.65 10.91
CA ARG A 170 -11.44 26.80 11.51
C ARG A 170 -11.65 26.66 13.03
N MET A 171 -11.21 25.57 13.65
CA MET A 171 -11.28 25.38 15.10
C MET A 171 -10.27 26.28 15.81
N ASP A 172 -10.76 27.19 16.66
CA ASP A 172 -9.95 28.14 17.43
C ASP A 172 -10.02 27.89 18.95
N ASP A 173 -9.39 28.78 19.72
CA ASP A 173 -9.31 28.68 21.19
C ASP A 173 -10.71 28.74 21.87
N THR A 174 -11.67 29.45 21.26
CA THR A 174 -13.03 29.52 21.78
C THR A 174 -13.71 28.17 21.68
N VAL A 175 -13.54 27.47 20.55
CA VAL A 175 -14.08 26.12 20.37
C VAL A 175 -13.48 25.15 21.39
N ALA A 176 -12.15 25.16 21.55
CA ALA A 176 -11.47 24.29 22.51
C ALA A 176 -11.94 24.54 23.96
N GLY A 177 -12.18 25.81 24.33
CA GLY A 177 -12.74 26.18 25.62
C GLY A 177 -14.16 25.64 25.83
N VAL A 178 -15.04 25.78 24.83
CA VAL A 178 -16.41 25.22 24.91
C VAL A 178 -16.38 23.70 25.00
N TRP A 179 -15.52 23.02 24.25
CA TRP A 179 -15.39 21.57 24.31
C TRP A 179 -14.89 21.08 25.66
N ALA A 180 -13.98 21.82 26.30
CA ALA A 180 -13.54 21.55 27.67
C ALA A 180 -14.68 21.53 28.69
N GLU A 181 -15.75 22.31 28.48
CA GLU A 181 -16.91 22.36 29.37
C GLU A 181 -18.06 21.42 28.94
N ARG A 182 -18.23 21.21 27.63
CA ARG A 182 -19.42 20.57 27.06
C ARG A 182 -19.24 19.12 26.66
N LEU A 183 -18.01 18.59 26.65
CA LEU A 183 -17.70 17.19 26.33
C LEU A 183 -17.07 16.44 27.52
N PRO A 184 -17.73 16.39 28.70
CA PRO A 184 -17.12 15.86 29.93
C PRO A 184 -16.77 14.36 29.86
N ASN A 185 -17.40 13.61 28.97
CA ASN A 185 -17.22 12.16 28.82
C ASN A 185 -16.22 11.78 27.71
N LEU A 186 -15.55 12.76 27.11
CA LEU A 186 -14.67 12.52 25.98
C LEU A 186 -13.46 11.67 26.38
N LYS A 187 -13.28 10.55 25.70
CA LYS A 187 -12.17 9.60 25.90
C LYS A 187 -11.19 9.59 24.74
N ARG A 188 -11.67 9.85 23.52
CA ARG A 188 -10.82 9.83 22.33
C ARG A 188 -11.14 11.01 21.43
N ILE A 189 -10.11 11.74 21.04
CA ILE A 189 -10.22 12.84 20.08
C ILE A 189 -9.20 12.66 18.94
N GLU A 190 -9.68 12.74 17.70
CA GLU A 190 -8.88 12.66 16.49
C GLU A 190 -9.15 13.87 15.59
N LEU A 191 -8.14 14.69 15.34
CA LEU A 191 -8.28 15.95 14.62
C LEU A 191 -7.24 16.06 13.51
N LEU A 192 -7.70 16.37 12.30
CA LEU A 192 -6.84 16.74 11.18
C LEU A 192 -6.95 18.25 10.92
N GLY A 193 -5.82 18.94 11.09
CA GLY A 193 -5.66 20.36 10.80
C GLY A 193 -6.27 21.32 11.83
N PRO A 194 -6.16 21.15 13.16
CA PRO A 194 -6.59 22.17 14.13
C PRO A 194 -5.57 23.34 14.21
N PHE A 195 -5.35 24.04 13.10
CA PHE A 195 -4.25 25.00 12.93
C PHE A 195 -4.32 26.25 13.82
N LEU A 196 -5.53 26.63 14.27
CA LEU A 196 -5.74 27.90 14.98
C LEU A 196 -5.69 27.76 16.50
N VAL A 197 -5.83 26.54 17.05
CA VAL A 197 -5.77 26.30 18.49
C VAL A 197 -4.37 26.55 19.01
N ARG A 198 -4.26 27.36 20.07
CA ARG A 198 -3.00 27.76 20.70
C ARG A 198 -2.70 26.89 21.92
N THR A 199 -1.43 26.92 22.33
CA THR A 199 -0.88 26.20 23.48
C THR A 199 -1.74 26.32 24.74
N ALA A 200 -2.15 27.53 25.12
CA ALA A 200 -2.96 27.74 26.32
C ALA A 200 -4.34 27.05 26.27
N ALA A 201 -4.96 26.99 25.09
CA ALA A 201 -6.26 26.34 24.92
C ALA A 201 -6.12 24.81 25.00
N TRP A 202 -5.08 24.23 24.39
CA TRP A 202 -4.76 22.80 24.55
C TRP A 202 -4.54 22.42 26.01
N GLN A 203 -3.77 23.21 26.74
CA GLN A 203 -3.52 22.94 28.16
C GLN A 203 -4.80 22.98 29.00
N THR A 204 -5.68 23.94 28.75
CA THR A 204 -7.00 24.00 29.42
C THR A 204 -7.85 22.80 29.05
N PHE A 205 -7.86 22.41 27.77
CA PHE A 205 -8.58 21.24 27.29
C PHE A 205 -8.11 19.95 27.99
N PHE A 206 -6.80 19.71 28.13
CA PHE A 206 -6.31 18.50 28.80
C PHE A 206 -6.65 18.44 30.28
N ARG A 207 -6.55 19.58 30.98
CA ARG A 207 -6.94 19.66 32.40
C ARG A 207 -8.42 19.38 32.62
N ALA A 208 -9.26 19.63 31.63
CA ALA A 208 -10.69 19.34 31.68
C ALA A 208 -11.04 17.87 31.36
N HIS A 209 -10.13 17.11 30.74
CA HIS A 209 -10.37 15.73 30.30
C HIS A 209 -9.37 14.73 30.93
N PRO A 210 -9.43 14.49 32.25
CA PRO A 210 -8.51 13.58 32.93
C PRO A 210 -8.67 12.10 32.52
N ASN A 211 -9.81 11.75 31.93
CA ASN A 211 -10.12 10.40 31.46
C ASN A 211 -9.79 10.18 29.97
N LEU A 212 -9.05 11.09 29.34
CA LEU A 212 -8.66 10.95 27.94
C LEU A 212 -7.75 9.73 27.76
N GLU A 213 -8.18 8.81 26.90
CA GLU A 213 -7.48 7.58 26.54
C GLU A 213 -6.80 7.70 25.16
N GLY A 214 -7.28 8.59 24.28
CA GLY A 214 -6.70 8.79 22.95
C GLY A 214 -6.64 10.25 22.52
N PHE A 215 -5.43 10.71 22.20
CA PHE A 215 -5.19 12.05 21.64
C PHE A 215 -4.44 11.93 20.32
N LEU A 216 -5.14 12.17 19.22
CA LEU A 216 -4.60 12.03 17.88
C LEU A 216 -4.74 13.33 17.11
N ILE A 217 -3.62 14.00 16.84
CA ILE A 217 -3.61 15.21 16.04
C ILE A 217 -2.70 15.05 14.83
N THR A 218 -3.17 15.58 13.71
CA THR A 218 -2.41 15.67 12.47
C THR A 218 -2.40 17.13 12.02
N GLN A 219 -1.24 17.63 11.57
CA GLN A 219 -1.09 18.99 11.07
C GLN A 219 -1.47 20.08 12.09
N SER A 220 -0.79 20.08 13.22
CA SER A 220 -1.00 21.06 14.31
C SER A 220 0.29 21.83 14.63
N PRO A 221 0.66 22.84 13.81
CA PRO A 221 1.96 23.53 13.91
C PRO A 221 2.17 24.33 15.19
N ARG A 222 1.11 24.54 15.98
CA ARG A 222 1.14 25.32 17.22
C ARG A 222 1.35 24.46 18.46
N PHE A 223 1.08 23.16 18.38
CA PHE A 223 1.27 22.24 19.50
C PHE A 223 2.77 22.11 19.82
N ASP A 224 3.13 22.35 21.07
CA ASP A 224 4.53 22.42 21.54
C ASP A 224 4.77 21.46 22.73
N VAL A 225 6.01 21.43 23.21
CA VAL A 225 6.43 20.57 24.31
C VAL A 225 5.68 20.87 25.61
N ASP A 226 5.26 22.12 25.84
CA ASP A 226 4.47 22.48 27.01
C ASP A 226 3.05 21.89 26.94
N CYS A 227 2.45 21.86 25.75
CA CYS A 227 1.21 21.10 25.53
C CYS A 227 1.41 19.63 25.89
N MET A 228 2.53 19.05 25.45
CA MET A 228 2.83 17.64 25.67
C MET A 228 2.99 17.30 27.15
N ARG A 229 3.70 18.15 27.89
CA ARG A 229 3.88 18.02 29.34
C ARG A 229 2.55 18.04 30.07
N VAL A 230 1.69 19.02 29.77
CA VAL A 230 0.37 19.13 30.40
C VAL A 230 -0.54 17.97 30.02
N LEU A 231 -0.46 17.46 28.78
CA LEU A 231 -1.20 16.27 28.35
C LEU A 231 -0.84 15.06 29.21
N VAL A 232 0.46 14.76 29.36
CA VAL A 232 0.92 13.61 30.15
C VAL A 232 0.59 13.77 31.63
N GLU A 233 0.74 14.97 32.18
CA GLU A 233 0.41 15.26 33.58
C GLU A 233 -1.10 15.16 33.88
N SER A 234 -1.95 15.59 32.94
CA SER A 234 -3.39 15.67 33.15
C SER A 234 -4.15 14.40 32.75
N CYS A 235 -3.62 13.63 31.80
CA CYS A 235 -4.30 12.48 31.21
C CYS A 235 -3.50 11.18 31.46
N PRO A 236 -3.54 10.62 32.69
CA PRO A 236 -2.71 9.48 33.06
C PRO A 236 -3.14 8.16 32.41
N ASN A 237 -4.31 8.08 31.77
CA ASN A 237 -4.84 6.85 31.15
C ASN A 237 -4.65 6.81 29.63
N LEU A 238 -3.76 7.64 29.08
CA LEU A 238 -3.52 7.73 27.64
C LEU A 238 -2.95 6.43 27.07
N LYS A 239 -3.65 5.85 26.10
CA LYS A 239 -3.31 4.61 25.37
C LYS A 239 -2.96 4.86 23.91
N GLU A 240 -3.58 5.87 23.30
CA GLU A 240 -3.33 6.26 21.91
C GLU A 240 -2.78 7.68 21.81
N LEU A 241 -1.61 7.82 21.20
CA LEU A 241 -1.00 9.11 20.92
C LEU A 241 -0.56 9.18 19.45
N ARG A 242 -1.10 10.17 18.73
CA ARG A 242 -0.61 10.57 17.40
C ARG A 242 -0.24 12.04 17.42
N LEU A 243 1.00 12.34 17.06
CA LEU A 243 1.49 13.68 16.77
C LEU A 243 2.11 13.67 15.37
N LYS A 244 1.27 13.78 14.35
CA LYS A 244 1.70 13.76 12.95
C LYS A 244 1.81 15.16 12.39
N GLU A 245 2.91 15.52 11.73
CA GLU A 245 3.08 16.84 11.09
C GLU A 245 2.85 18.02 12.07
N VAL A 246 3.35 17.89 13.31
CA VAL A 246 3.22 18.92 14.35
C VAL A 246 4.24 20.07 14.19
N GLY A 247 5.30 19.89 13.41
CA GLY A 247 6.22 20.95 12.98
C GLY A 247 7.18 21.49 14.05
N LYS A 248 6.84 21.41 15.33
CA LYS A 248 7.69 21.78 16.49
C LYS A 248 8.23 20.56 17.25
N MET A 249 8.11 19.37 16.68
CA MET A 249 8.52 18.14 17.35
C MET A 249 10.03 18.16 17.61
N SER A 250 10.44 17.67 18.78
CA SER A 250 11.83 17.55 19.22
C SER A 250 12.01 16.36 20.16
N ASP A 251 13.25 15.97 20.43
CA ASP A 251 13.57 14.91 21.42
C ASP A 251 12.92 15.14 22.80
N GLU A 252 12.68 16.39 23.20
CA GLU A 252 12.01 16.72 24.46
C GLU A 252 10.57 16.18 24.54
N PHE A 253 9.88 16.03 23.40
CA PHE A 253 8.57 15.38 23.35
C PHE A 253 8.67 13.91 23.76
N LEU A 254 9.74 13.24 23.34
CA LEU A 254 9.96 11.82 23.63
C LEU A 254 10.25 11.61 25.12
N GLU A 255 11.01 12.52 25.74
CA GLU A 255 11.22 12.52 27.20
C GLU A 255 9.91 12.68 27.98
N CYS A 256 9.00 13.55 27.52
CA CYS A 256 7.73 13.79 28.20
C CYS A 256 6.84 12.55 28.27
N ILE A 257 6.94 11.60 27.32
CA ILE A 257 6.03 10.45 27.25
C ILE A 257 6.51 9.21 27.97
N LYS A 258 7.78 9.14 28.39
CA LYS A 258 8.31 8.01 29.16
C LYS A 258 7.46 7.62 30.37
N PRO A 259 6.84 8.57 31.13
CA PRO A 259 5.93 8.24 32.23
C PRO A 259 4.68 7.43 31.83
N LEU A 260 4.28 7.43 30.56
CA LEU A 260 3.16 6.63 30.03
C LEU A 260 3.57 5.20 29.65
N GLY A 261 4.79 4.77 30.02
CA GLY A 261 5.27 3.42 29.78
C GLY A 261 4.36 2.36 30.39
N GLY A 262 4.10 1.29 29.62
CA GLY A 262 3.31 0.14 30.07
C GLY A 262 1.81 0.20 29.79
N GLN A 263 1.29 1.35 29.34
CA GLN A 263 -0.13 1.51 28.95
C GLN A 263 -0.34 1.98 27.51
N LEU A 264 0.68 2.61 26.91
CA LEU A 264 0.58 3.12 25.55
C LEU A 264 0.56 1.94 24.58
N THR A 265 -0.50 1.81 23.77
CA THR A 265 -0.66 0.75 22.78
C THR A 265 -0.52 1.27 21.36
N TYR A 266 -0.80 2.55 21.12
CA TYR A 266 -0.70 3.20 19.81
C TYR A 266 0.19 4.43 19.89
N LEU A 267 1.28 4.43 19.13
CA LEU A 267 2.19 5.58 19.02
C LEU A 267 2.45 5.91 17.55
N ASP A 268 2.21 7.16 17.18
CA ASP A 268 2.49 7.70 15.85
C ASP A 268 3.19 9.07 15.97
N PHE A 269 4.49 9.08 15.65
CA PHE A 269 5.33 10.27 15.52
C PHE A 269 5.84 10.41 14.08
N SER A 270 4.94 10.17 13.12
CA SER A 270 5.26 10.31 11.71
C SER A 270 5.41 11.76 11.28
N CYS A 271 6.33 12.00 10.34
CA CYS A 271 6.60 13.29 9.70
C CYS A 271 6.77 14.43 10.71
N PRO A 272 7.84 14.43 11.54
CA PRO A 272 8.00 15.39 12.64
C PRO A 272 8.10 16.87 12.19
N GLY A 273 8.39 17.11 10.91
CA GLY A 273 8.39 18.42 10.25
C GLY A 273 9.76 18.81 9.70
N THR A 274 10.81 18.67 10.51
CA THR A 274 12.21 18.75 10.06
C THR A 274 12.86 17.38 10.10
N ALA A 275 13.86 17.15 9.26
CA ALA A 275 14.50 15.84 9.12
C ALA A 275 15.23 15.39 10.39
N ASP A 276 15.76 16.36 11.14
CA ASP A 276 16.59 16.24 12.35
C ASP A 276 15.80 16.49 13.65
N ALA A 277 14.47 16.51 13.57
CA ALA A 277 13.62 16.80 14.72
C ALA A 277 13.75 15.75 15.84
N LEU A 278 13.82 14.47 15.46
CA LEU A 278 13.95 13.35 16.39
C LEU A 278 15.24 12.60 16.11
N THR A 279 16.13 12.54 17.10
CA THR A 279 17.39 11.81 16.97
C THR A 279 17.19 10.31 17.18
N GLU A 280 18.02 9.51 16.51
CA GLU A 280 18.05 8.04 16.68
C GLU A 280 18.10 7.64 18.16
N ARG A 281 18.97 8.30 18.94
CA ARG A 281 19.17 8.00 20.36
C ARG A 281 17.90 8.23 21.16
N ALA A 282 17.23 9.37 20.96
CA ALA A 282 16.02 9.68 21.70
C ALA A 282 14.87 8.73 21.35
N ILE A 283 14.78 8.28 20.09
CA ILE A 283 13.83 7.25 19.66
C ILE A 283 14.12 5.90 20.35
N ILE A 284 15.38 5.49 20.44
CA ILE A 284 15.77 4.25 21.14
C ILE A 284 15.44 4.35 22.63
N ASP A 285 15.85 5.43 23.29
CA ASP A 285 15.61 5.68 24.72
C ASP A 285 14.10 5.72 25.04
N LEU A 286 13.30 6.20 24.09
CA LEU A 286 11.84 6.16 24.18
C LEU A 286 11.30 4.73 24.09
N LEU A 287 11.72 3.97 23.07
CA LEU A 287 11.24 2.61 22.85
C LEU A 287 11.61 1.69 24.01
N GLU A 288 12.73 1.94 24.69
CA GLU A 288 13.07 1.26 25.95
C GLU A 288 11.99 1.48 27.03
N ALA A 289 11.48 2.71 27.15
CA ALA A 289 10.49 3.06 28.16
C ALA A 289 9.06 2.61 27.82
N VAL A 290 8.62 2.77 26.57
CA VAL A 290 7.21 2.56 26.17
C VAL A 290 6.97 1.33 25.31
N GLY A 291 8.02 0.75 24.71
CA GLY A 291 7.90 -0.30 23.69
C GLY A 291 7.19 -1.57 24.16
N GLY A 292 7.29 -1.88 25.46
CA GLY A 292 6.74 -3.12 26.03
C GLY A 292 5.22 -3.28 25.88
N SER A 293 4.46 -2.18 25.77
CA SER A 293 2.99 -2.21 25.61
C SER A 293 2.51 -1.86 24.20
N LEU A 294 3.41 -1.46 23.30
CA LEU A 294 3.02 -0.99 21.97
C LEU A 294 2.51 -2.14 21.10
N GLU A 295 1.34 -1.91 20.50
CA GLU A 295 0.71 -2.75 19.48
C GLU A 295 0.83 -2.11 18.08
N HIS A 296 0.88 -0.78 18.01
CA HIS A 296 1.09 0.01 16.79
C HIS A 296 2.21 1.04 16.99
N LEU A 297 3.16 1.06 16.06
CA LEU A 297 4.24 2.03 16.00
C LEU A 297 4.35 2.62 14.59
N ASP A 298 4.24 3.94 14.48
CA ASP A 298 4.53 4.70 13.26
C ASP A 298 5.65 5.71 13.50
N LEU A 299 6.78 5.51 12.81
CA LEU A 299 7.94 6.40 12.80
C LEU A 299 8.23 6.91 11.38
N SER A 300 7.24 6.91 10.50
CA SER A 300 7.40 7.28 9.09
C SER A 300 7.95 8.70 8.92
N GLY A 301 8.81 8.92 7.93
CA GLY A 301 9.32 10.25 7.60
C GLY A 301 10.36 10.82 8.58
N ASN A 302 10.80 10.04 9.58
CA ASN A 302 11.95 10.39 10.41
C ASN A 302 13.24 10.00 9.67
N ALA A 303 14.13 10.96 9.40
CA ALA A 303 15.35 10.71 8.63
C ALA A 303 16.38 9.90 9.44
N ASP A 304 16.43 10.11 10.75
CA ASP A 304 17.36 9.43 11.66
C ASP A 304 16.87 8.05 12.11
N VAL A 305 15.82 7.49 11.50
CA VAL A 305 15.44 6.09 11.72
C VAL A 305 16.33 5.20 10.85
N THR A 306 17.45 4.76 11.45
CA THR A 306 18.39 3.82 10.84
C THR A 306 18.17 2.39 11.33
N ASP A 307 18.94 1.44 10.80
CA ASP A 307 18.95 0.05 11.26
C ASP A 307 19.22 -0.07 12.78
N ALA A 308 19.93 0.87 13.40
CA ALA A 308 20.16 0.86 14.85
C ALA A 308 18.86 1.04 15.65
N VAL A 309 17.88 1.81 15.17
CA VAL A 309 16.53 1.87 15.79
C VAL A 309 15.86 0.49 15.74
N LEU A 310 16.02 -0.26 14.65
CA LEU A 310 15.50 -1.62 14.55
C LEU A 310 16.15 -2.54 15.59
N PHE A 311 17.48 -2.49 15.72
CA PHE A 311 18.23 -3.44 16.56
C PHE A 311 18.28 -3.09 18.04
N GLN A 312 18.32 -1.81 18.38
CA GLN A 312 18.48 -1.31 19.75
C GLN A 312 17.16 -0.82 20.35
N GLY A 313 16.23 -0.34 19.52
CA GLY A 313 14.91 0.12 19.97
C GLY A 313 13.84 -0.96 19.82
N ILE A 314 13.44 -1.26 18.58
CA ILE A 314 12.26 -2.08 18.29
C ILE A 314 12.48 -3.54 18.69
N LYS A 315 13.58 -4.15 18.24
CA LYS A 315 13.87 -5.58 18.47
C LYS A 315 13.86 -6.00 19.95
N PRO A 316 14.51 -5.28 20.87
CA PRO A 316 14.54 -5.67 22.28
C PRO A 316 13.29 -5.25 23.07
N HIS A 317 12.63 -4.15 22.71
CA HIS A 317 11.59 -3.55 23.56
C HIS A 317 10.17 -3.71 23.03
N ALA A 318 9.96 -3.71 21.71
CA ALA A 318 8.64 -3.71 21.09
C ALA A 318 8.15 -5.14 20.77
N LEU A 319 7.79 -5.91 21.79
CA LEU A 319 7.48 -7.34 21.68
C LEU A 319 6.00 -7.67 21.46
N ASN A 320 5.12 -6.68 21.52
CA ASN A 320 3.67 -6.83 21.32
C ASN A 320 3.15 -6.19 20.03
N LEU A 321 4.05 -5.75 19.15
CA LEU A 321 3.67 -5.08 17.91
C LEU A 321 2.88 -6.01 16.99
N SER A 322 1.74 -5.50 16.52
CA SER A 322 0.94 -6.08 15.45
C SER A 322 0.98 -5.22 14.19
N SER A 323 1.25 -3.92 14.34
CA SER A 323 1.34 -2.97 13.24
C SER A 323 2.63 -2.14 13.33
N LEU A 324 3.42 -2.15 12.26
CA LEU A 324 4.66 -1.37 12.16
C LEU A 324 4.64 -0.54 10.86
N VAL A 325 4.87 0.76 11.00
CA VAL A 325 4.90 1.71 9.88
C VAL A 325 6.22 2.48 9.93
N LEU A 326 7.06 2.22 8.94
CA LEU A 326 8.38 2.83 8.74
C LEU A 326 8.46 3.34 7.30
N ALA A 327 7.46 4.10 6.86
CA ALA A 327 7.44 4.64 5.50
C ALA A 327 8.40 5.84 5.39
N ASN A 328 9.09 5.98 4.25
CA ASN A 328 9.99 7.10 3.97
C ASN A 328 11.06 7.32 5.07
N THR A 329 11.72 6.24 5.48
CA THR A 329 12.87 6.20 6.40
C THR A 329 14.10 5.77 5.59
N PRO A 330 14.81 6.73 4.96
CA PRO A 330 15.78 6.45 3.88
C PRO A 330 17.04 5.72 4.35
N GLU A 331 17.38 5.78 5.64
CA GLU A 331 18.59 5.16 6.21
C GLU A 331 18.40 3.67 6.56
N LEU A 332 17.21 3.11 6.34
CA LEU A 332 16.98 1.67 6.48
C LEU A 332 17.57 0.90 5.29
N THR A 333 18.35 -0.14 5.58
CA THR A 333 19.00 -0.96 4.55
C THR A 333 18.29 -2.30 4.35
N ASP A 334 18.38 -2.86 3.13
CA ASP A 334 17.83 -4.19 2.83
C ASP A 334 18.41 -5.27 3.75
N ALA A 335 19.70 -5.17 4.06
CA ALA A 335 20.40 -6.10 4.95
C ALA A 335 19.96 -5.95 6.42
N GLY A 336 19.88 -4.71 6.92
CA GLY A 336 19.47 -4.43 8.29
C GLY A 336 18.03 -4.87 8.58
N VAL A 337 17.09 -4.52 7.69
CA VAL A 337 15.70 -4.99 7.80
C VAL A 337 15.61 -6.51 7.72
N ALA A 338 16.38 -7.16 6.84
CA ALA A 338 16.41 -8.61 6.73
C ALA A 338 16.94 -9.30 7.99
N GLU A 339 18.02 -8.78 8.57
CA GLU A 339 18.60 -9.31 9.82
C GLU A 339 17.68 -9.08 11.02
N PHE A 340 17.05 -7.90 11.08
CA PHE A 340 16.06 -7.56 12.09
C PHE A 340 14.90 -8.57 12.06
N LEU A 341 14.16 -8.66 10.96
CA LEU A 341 13.00 -9.55 10.82
C LEU A 341 13.39 -11.04 10.90
N GLY A 342 14.61 -11.39 10.49
CA GLY A 342 15.11 -12.76 10.55
C GLY A 342 15.33 -13.27 11.98
N ASN A 343 15.54 -12.37 12.94
CA ASN A 343 15.88 -12.68 14.34
C ASN A 343 14.96 -12.01 15.36
N TRP A 344 13.89 -11.37 14.91
CA TRP A 344 12.92 -10.74 15.78
C TRP A 344 12.05 -11.82 16.43
N LYS A 345 11.82 -11.70 17.74
CA LYS A 345 11.08 -12.67 18.55
C LYS A 345 9.63 -12.24 18.82
N ALA A 346 9.22 -11.08 18.30
CA ALA A 346 7.86 -10.61 18.43
C ALA A 346 6.89 -11.53 17.67
N PRO A 347 5.59 -11.51 18.02
CA PRO A 347 4.55 -12.14 17.22
C PRO A 347 4.55 -11.66 15.76
N ALA A 348 3.90 -12.43 14.89
CA ALA A 348 3.72 -12.04 13.50
C ALA A 348 2.92 -10.72 13.41
N LEU A 349 3.38 -9.82 12.54
CA LEU A 349 2.69 -8.57 12.23
C LEU A 349 1.45 -8.86 11.37
N SER A 350 0.36 -8.16 11.69
CA SER A 350 -0.85 -8.12 10.87
C SER A 350 -0.80 -6.99 9.83
N SER A 351 -0.05 -5.92 10.11
CA SER A 351 0.06 -4.75 9.24
C SER A 351 1.51 -4.26 9.17
N LEU A 352 2.04 -4.11 7.96
CA LEU A 352 3.38 -3.60 7.74
C LEU A 352 3.42 -2.64 6.56
N ASP A 353 3.90 -1.43 6.82
CA ASP A 353 4.16 -0.41 5.82
C ASP A 353 5.62 0.03 5.89
N MET A 354 6.36 -0.21 4.82
CA MET A 354 7.72 0.26 4.63
C MET A 354 7.85 0.96 3.28
N SER A 355 6.77 1.61 2.85
CA SER A 355 6.71 2.29 1.57
C SER A 355 7.72 3.43 1.47
N ARG A 356 8.11 3.75 0.22
CA ARG A 356 9.07 4.81 -0.11
C ARG A 356 10.48 4.60 0.44
N ASN A 357 10.82 3.41 0.92
CA ASN A 357 12.21 3.04 1.23
C ASN A 357 12.86 2.42 0.00
N HIS A 358 13.62 3.23 -0.75
CA HIS A 358 14.13 2.86 -2.07
C HIS A 358 15.28 1.84 -2.04
N GLU A 359 15.99 1.73 -0.91
CA GLU A 359 17.09 0.78 -0.71
C GLU A 359 16.60 -0.63 -0.34
N LEU A 360 15.32 -0.80 -0.01
CA LEU A 360 14.77 -2.12 0.34
C LEU A 360 14.47 -2.97 -0.91
N ALA A 361 14.76 -4.25 -0.81
CA ALA A 361 14.78 -5.18 -1.93
C ALA A 361 14.40 -6.62 -1.51
N ASP A 362 15.09 -7.60 -2.09
CA ASP A 362 14.80 -9.02 -1.96
C ASP A 362 15.03 -9.57 -0.56
N ALA A 363 16.09 -9.15 0.14
CA ALA A 363 16.45 -9.76 1.42
C ALA A 363 15.42 -9.38 2.48
N ALA A 364 15.05 -8.10 2.55
CA ALA A 364 14.02 -7.60 3.44
C ALA A 364 12.68 -8.28 3.15
N LEU A 365 12.25 -8.36 1.88
CA LEU A 365 10.98 -9.01 1.53
C LEU A 365 10.94 -10.48 1.92
N LYS A 366 12.03 -11.23 1.69
CA LYS A 366 12.11 -12.65 2.05
C LYS A 366 12.05 -12.84 3.57
N ALA A 367 12.76 -12.02 4.34
CA ALA A 367 12.74 -12.07 5.80
C ALA A 367 11.35 -11.71 6.36
N LEU A 368 10.73 -10.66 5.84
CA LEU A 368 9.37 -10.22 6.16
C LEU A 368 8.36 -11.33 5.95
N LEU A 369 8.32 -11.94 4.77
CA LEU A 369 7.38 -13.01 4.47
C LEU A 369 7.64 -14.27 5.27
N LYS A 370 8.89 -14.51 5.69
CA LYS A 370 9.24 -15.62 6.59
C LYS A 370 8.74 -15.37 8.01
N HIS A 371 8.85 -14.14 8.50
CA HIS A 371 8.48 -13.78 9.87
C HIS A 371 6.95 -13.61 10.03
N SER A 372 6.31 -12.84 9.14
CA SER A 372 4.91 -12.41 9.31
C SER A 372 3.97 -12.82 8.18
N GLY A 373 4.48 -13.48 7.12
CA GLY A 373 3.69 -13.82 5.93
C GLY A 373 2.30 -14.39 6.23
N ALA A 374 2.20 -15.36 7.13
CA ALA A 374 0.96 -16.11 7.39
C ALA A 374 -0.18 -15.24 7.98
N ASP A 375 0.16 -14.24 8.78
CA ASP A 375 -0.80 -13.42 9.54
C ASP A 375 -0.96 -12.00 8.97
N LEU A 376 -0.20 -11.66 7.92
CA LEU A 376 -0.27 -10.35 7.27
C LEU A 376 -1.63 -10.14 6.59
N VAL A 377 -2.30 -9.06 7.01
CA VAL A 377 -3.56 -8.54 6.48
C VAL A 377 -3.31 -7.34 5.57
N ASN A 378 -2.38 -6.45 5.95
CA ASN A 378 -2.01 -5.27 5.17
C ASN A 378 -0.51 -5.26 4.89
N LEU A 379 -0.12 -5.14 3.62
CA LEU A 379 1.28 -4.99 3.21
C LEU A 379 1.43 -3.82 2.24
N ASN A 380 2.30 -2.89 2.58
CA ASN A 380 2.70 -1.79 1.71
C ASN A 380 4.21 -1.77 1.50
N ILE A 381 4.63 -2.15 0.30
CA ILE A 381 6.03 -2.12 -0.17
C ILE A 381 6.19 -1.15 -1.36
N ASN A 382 5.28 -0.19 -1.47
CA ASN A 382 5.29 0.80 -2.54
C ASN A 382 6.66 1.47 -2.64
N GLY A 383 7.23 1.55 -3.84
CA GLY A 383 8.52 2.19 -4.07
C GLY A 383 9.75 1.31 -3.82
N TRP A 384 9.58 0.02 -3.49
CA TRP A 384 10.68 -0.96 -3.45
C TRP A 384 11.09 -1.37 -4.87
N LYS A 385 11.89 -0.52 -5.52
CA LYS A 385 12.21 -0.61 -6.96
C LYS A 385 13.16 -1.77 -7.31
N ALA A 386 13.92 -2.26 -6.33
CA ALA A 386 14.97 -3.27 -6.51
C ALA A 386 14.48 -4.71 -6.27
N VAL A 387 13.22 -4.90 -5.87
CA VAL A 387 12.64 -6.23 -5.65
C VAL A 387 12.52 -6.99 -6.98
N SER A 388 13.06 -8.20 -7.00
CA SER A 388 13.03 -9.11 -8.13
C SER A 388 11.67 -9.77 -8.30
N GLU A 389 11.42 -10.26 -9.51
CA GLU A 389 10.22 -11.05 -9.83
C GLU A 389 10.12 -12.32 -8.97
N ASP A 390 11.25 -12.95 -8.64
CA ASP A 390 11.29 -14.16 -7.83
C ASP A 390 10.90 -13.90 -6.38
N ALA A 391 11.31 -12.76 -5.81
CA ALA A 391 10.91 -12.35 -4.47
C ALA A 391 9.43 -11.93 -4.43
N LEU A 392 8.95 -11.16 -5.42
CA LEU A 392 7.53 -10.77 -5.50
C LEU A 392 6.61 -12.00 -5.54
N LYS A 393 6.95 -13.04 -6.31
CA LYS A 393 6.17 -14.29 -6.38
C LYS A 393 6.01 -15.02 -5.05
N LEU A 394 6.76 -14.65 -4.01
CA LEU A 394 6.61 -15.22 -2.67
C LEU A 394 5.42 -14.61 -1.92
N ILE A 395 5.03 -13.36 -2.20
CA ILE A 395 3.91 -12.68 -1.53
C ILE A 395 2.63 -13.53 -1.58
N PRO A 396 2.08 -13.87 -2.76
CA PRO A 396 0.87 -14.69 -2.84
C PRO A 396 1.00 -16.08 -2.23
N LYS A 397 2.21 -16.64 -2.17
CA LYS A 397 2.48 -17.99 -1.64
C LYS A 397 2.57 -18.03 -0.12
N LYS A 398 2.98 -16.93 0.50
CA LYS A 398 3.28 -16.85 1.93
C LYS A 398 2.24 -16.05 2.71
N ALA A 399 1.56 -15.12 2.04
CA ALA A 399 0.61 -14.20 2.64
C ALA A 399 -0.79 -14.36 2.03
N SER A 400 -1.40 -15.53 2.26
CA SER A 400 -2.72 -15.88 1.74
C SER A 400 -3.87 -15.10 2.40
N GLY A 401 -3.65 -14.58 3.61
CA GLY A 401 -4.61 -13.77 4.39
C GLY A 401 -4.62 -12.28 4.05
N LEU A 402 -3.84 -11.83 3.06
CA LEU A 402 -3.76 -10.42 2.69
C LEU A 402 -5.12 -9.90 2.20
N LYS A 403 -5.56 -8.78 2.81
CA LYS A 403 -6.71 -7.98 2.40
C LYS A 403 -6.32 -6.75 1.60
N LYS A 404 -5.19 -6.12 1.95
CA LYS A 404 -4.70 -4.92 1.27
C LYS A 404 -3.24 -5.08 0.88
N LEU A 405 -2.93 -4.84 -0.39
CA LEU A 405 -1.57 -4.89 -0.92
C LEU A 405 -1.28 -3.65 -1.77
N ASP A 406 -0.24 -2.92 -1.42
CA ASP A 406 0.32 -1.85 -2.25
C ASP A 406 1.74 -2.21 -2.69
N VAL A 407 1.88 -2.42 -4.01
CA VAL A 407 3.14 -2.70 -4.70
C VAL A 407 3.41 -1.66 -5.78
N GLY A 408 2.81 -0.47 -5.66
CA GLY A 408 3.03 0.61 -6.61
C GLY A 408 4.52 0.96 -6.72
N TRP A 409 4.95 1.37 -7.90
CA TRP A 409 6.34 1.70 -8.24
C TRP A 409 7.35 0.55 -8.06
N CYS A 410 6.90 -0.69 -7.83
CA CYS A 410 7.74 -1.88 -7.93
C CYS A 410 7.91 -2.27 -9.41
N ARG A 411 9.14 -2.19 -9.93
CA ARG A 411 9.45 -2.33 -11.36
C ARG A 411 9.18 -3.71 -11.95
N CYS A 412 9.17 -4.74 -11.11
CA CYS A 412 9.00 -6.14 -11.52
C CYS A 412 7.56 -6.65 -11.41
N VAL A 413 6.60 -5.81 -11.01
CA VAL A 413 5.18 -6.17 -10.97
C VAL A 413 4.62 -6.25 -12.40
N ASP A 414 4.12 -7.43 -12.77
CA ASP A 414 3.52 -7.72 -14.08
C ASP A 414 2.12 -8.36 -13.96
N ASP A 415 1.48 -8.62 -15.10
CA ASP A 415 0.12 -9.20 -15.14
C ASP A 415 0.04 -10.57 -14.45
N TRP A 416 1.13 -11.35 -14.47
CA TRP A 416 1.21 -12.67 -13.85
C TRP A 416 1.28 -12.59 -12.33
N PHE A 417 2.01 -11.62 -11.79
CA PHE A 417 2.04 -11.32 -10.37
C PHE A 417 0.64 -10.97 -9.87
N VAL A 418 -0.04 -10.02 -10.53
CA VAL A 418 -1.40 -9.59 -10.13
C VAL A 418 -2.34 -10.79 -10.17
N LYS A 419 -2.32 -11.57 -11.26
CA LYS A 419 -3.12 -12.79 -11.34
C LYS A 419 -2.84 -13.76 -10.19
N SER A 420 -1.57 -13.96 -9.83
CA SER A 420 -1.18 -14.85 -8.74
C SER A 420 -1.70 -14.37 -7.39
N VAL A 421 -1.68 -13.06 -7.13
CA VAL A 421 -2.28 -12.44 -5.93
C VAL A 421 -3.78 -12.69 -5.89
N LEU A 422 -4.50 -12.44 -6.99
CA LEU A 422 -5.95 -12.63 -7.04
C LEU A 422 -6.37 -14.11 -6.84
N GLU A 423 -5.56 -15.05 -7.33
CA GLU A 423 -5.81 -16.50 -7.22
C GLU A 423 -5.45 -17.07 -5.84
N GLN A 424 -4.38 -16.58 -5.19
CA GLN A 424 -3.85 -17.19 -3.95
C GLN A 424 -4.16 -16.41 -2.68
N CYS A 425 -4.35 -15.09 -2.76
CA CYS A 425 -4.82 -14.28 -1.63
C CYS A 425 -6.36 -14.30 -1.63
N GLY A 426 -6.92 -15.16 -0.78
CA GLY A 426 -8.36 -15.42 -0.74
C GLY A 426 -9.18 -14.21 -0.30
N GLU A 427 -8.62 -13.45 0.64
CA GLU A 427 -9.27 -12.32 1.32
C GLU A 427 -8.92 -10.96 0.70
N ILE A 428 -8.23 -10.92 -0.43
CA ILE A 428 -7.81 -9.65 -1.04
C ILE A 428 -9.02 -8.79 -1.41
N GLU A 429 -9.04 -7.56 -0.93
CA GLU A 429 -10.08 -6.55 -1.15
C GLU A 429 -9.52 -5.35 -1.95
N GLU A 430 -8.26 -4.99 -1.72
CA GLU A 430 -7.61 -3.82 -2.32
C GLU A 430 -6.20 -4.15 -2.81
N LEU A 431 -5.93 -3.83 -4.09
CA LEU A 431 -4.63 -3.97 -4.72
C LEU A 431 -4.24 -2.66 -5.43
N LYS A 432 -3.12 -2.05 -5.01
CA LYS A 432 -2.57 -0.82 -5.63
C LYS A 432 -1.30 -1.17 -6.41
N VAL A 433 -1.29 -0.77 -7.69
CA VAL A 433 -0.23 -1.07 -8.66
C VAL A 433 0.19 0.16 -9.48
N TRP A 434 0.05 1.36 -8.90
CA TRP A 434 0.42 2.63 -9.54
C TRP A 434 1.87 2.64 -10.03
N GLY A 435 2.13 3.12 -11.24
CA GLY A 435 3.50 3.26 -11.77
C GLY A 435 4.20 1.93 -12.09
N CYS A 436 3.47 0.80 -12.10
CA CYS A 436 4.00 -0.51 -12.49
C CYS A 436 3.97 -0.68 -14.03
N GLY A 437 4.98 -0.16 -14.72
CA GLY A 437 5.02 -0.09 -16.20
C GLY A 437 5.10 -1.43 -16.96
N ARG A 438 5.10 -2.59 -16.30
CA ARG A 438 4.99 -3.91 -16.96
C ARG A 438 3.56 -4.45 -16.99
N LEU A 439 2.61 -3.75 -16.38
CA LEU A 439 1.20 -4.10 -16.47
C LEU A 439 0.63 -3.72 -17.82
N THR A 440 -0.30 -4.54 -18.31
CA THR A 440 -1.00 -4.29 -19.56
C THR A 440 -2.51 -4.22 -19.34
N GLU A 441 -3.24 -3.86 -20.39
CA GLU A 441 -4.71 -3.93 -20.43
C GLU A 441 -5.26 -5.34 -20.13
N ASN A 442 -4.43 -6.39 -20.25
CA ASN A 442 -4.80 -7.78 -19.98
C ASN A 442 -4.65 -8.18 -18.51
N CYS A 443 -4.32 -7.24 -17.63
CA CYS A 443 -4.20 -7.48 -16.19
C CYS A 443 -5.49 -8.12 -15.63
N ALA A 444 -5.32 -9.20 -14.87
CA ALA A 444 -6.44 -9.98 -14.34
C ALA A 444 -7.27 -9.15 -13.34
N ARG A 445 -8.58 -9.42 -13.31
CA ARG A 445 -9.53 -8.81 -12.37
C ARG A 445 -10.31 -9.91 -11.65
N LYS A 446 -10.68 -9.66 -10.39
CA LYS A 446 -11.46 -10.59 -9.56
C LYS A 446 -12.66 -9.85 -8.96
N ARG A 447 -13.82 -10.49 -8.97
CA ARG A 447 -15.04 -9.94 -8.39
C ARG A 447 -14.83 -9.65 -6.91
N GLY A 448 -15.14 -8.43 -6.48
CA GLY A 448 -15.01 -8.01 -5.08
C GLY A 448 -13.66 -7.37 -4.73
N VAL A 449 -12.70 -7.36 -5.66
CA VAL A 449 -11.37 -6.78 -5.45
C VAL A 449 -11.26 -5.46 -6.20
N ASN A 450 -10.91 -4.39 -5.49
CA ASN A 450 -10.64 -3.08 -6.07
C ASN A 450 -9.15 -3.01 -6.47
N ILE A 451 -8.89 -2.85 -7.77
CA ILE A 451 -7.52 -2.71 -8.30
C ILE A 451 -7.33 -1.27 -8.79
N TYR A 452 -6.31 -0.60 -8.28
CA TYR A 452 -6.01 0.81 -8.57
C TYR A 452 -4.66 0.95 -9.28
N GLY A 453 -4.56 1.92 -10.19
CA GLY A 453 -3.30 2.30 -10.83
C GLY A 453 -2.89 1.47 -12.05
N ILE A 454 -3.83 0.73 -12.66
CA ILE A 454 -3.62 0.14 -13.99
C ILE A 454 -3.70 1.28 -15.01
N GLU A 455 -2.55 1.74 -15.49
CA GLU A 455 -2.48 2.67 -16.61
C GLU A 455 -2.91 1.93 -17.88
N MET A 456 -4.10 2.25 -18.39
CA MET A 456 -4.49 1.85 -19.73
C MET A 456 -3.60 2.65 -20.67
N GLY A 457 -2.63 1.99 -21.29
CA GLY A 457 -1.69 2.66 -22.18
C GLY A 457 -2.43 3.58 -23.14
N SER A 458 -2.17 4.88 -23.04
CA SER A 458 -2.45 5.82 -24.12
C SER A 458 -1.56 5.41 -25.28
N MET A 459 -2.14 4.64 -26.20
CA MET A 459 -1.53 4.31 -27.50
C MET A 459 -1.20 5.56 -28.29
#